data_AF-A0A7S3B7T1-F1
#
_entry.id   AF-A0A7S3B7T1-F1
#
_cell.length_a   1.000
_cell.length_b   1.000
_cell.length_c   1.000
_cell.angle_alpha   90.00
_cell.angle_beta   90.00
_cell.angle_gamma   90.00
#
_symmetry.space_group_name_H-M   'P 1'
#
loop_
_entity.id
_entity.type
_entity.pdbx_description
1 polymer ?
#
loop_
_entity_poly.entity_id
_entity_poly.type
_entity_poly.pdbx_seq_one_letter_code
_entity_poly.pdbx_strand_id
1 'polypeptide(L)'
;DTNHWYLRLDAADYIFDPEGKPVVGALNFLTLLTLFSTLIPISLYVTVEVIKFVTAGQLINKDLGMYHAQSDTPALARTSNLNEELGQIQYIFSDKTGTLTCNLMEFMKCSIA
;
A
#
# COMPACT_ATOMS: atom_id res chain seq x y z
N ASP A 1 -39.47 25.07 -37.19
CA ASP A 1 -39.43 23.80 -36.44
C ASP A 1 -38.36 22.89 -37.00
N THR A 2 -37.37 22.38 -36.29
CA THR A 2 -36.79 22.65 -34.97
C THR A 2 -35.39 22.01 -35.08
N ASN A 3 -34.39 22.81 -35.45
CA ASN A 3 -32.99 22.38 -35.59
C ASN A 3 -32.40 22.19 -34.20
N HIS A 4 -32.73 21.06 -33.59
CA HIS A 4 -32.28 20.65 -32.28
C HIS A 4 -30.93 19.98 -32.48
N TRP A 5 -29.86 20.78 -32.46
CA TRP A 5 -28.47 20.34 -32.58
C TRP A 5 -28.11 19.24 -31.56
N TYR A 6 -28.86 19.14 -30.47
CA TYR A 6 -28.75 18.14 -29.43
C TYR A 6 -29.40 16.78 -29.76
N LEU A 7 -30.17 16.68 -30.85
CA LEU A 7 -30.82 15.45 -31.36
C LEU A 7 -30.10 14.86 -32.59
N ARG A 8 -28.81 15.15 -32.79
CA ARG A 8 -28.03 14.55 -33.88
C ARG A 8 -27.77 13.06 -33.60
N LEU A 9 -28.59 12.20 -34.20
CA LEU A 9 -28.46 10.74 -34.13
C LEU A 9 -27.38 10.18 -35.08
N ASP A 10 -26.81 11.00 -35.98
CA ASP A 10 -25.75 10.60 -36.92
C ASP A 10 -24.54 9.92 -36.24
N ALA A 11 -24.21 10.29 -35.00
CA ALA A 11 -23.13 9.68 -34.24
C ALA A 11 -23.48 8.31 -33.65
N ALA A 12 -24.77 8.06 -33.38
CA ALA A 12 -25.25 6.74 -32.94
C ALA A 12 -25.31 5.76 -34.12
N ASP A 13 -25.66 6.24 -35.31
CA ASP A 13 -25.80 5.41 -36.51
C ASP A 13 -24.47 4.72 -36.92
N TYR A 14 -23.32 5.36 -36.68
CA TYR A 14 -22.00 4.76 -36.93
C TYR A 14 -21.70 3.54 -36.04
N ILE A 15 -22.32 3.45 -34.86
CA ILE A 15 -22.16 2.34 -33.90
C ILE A 15 -23.12 1.17 -34.26
N PHE A 16 -24.10 1.39 -35.13
CA PHE A 16 -25.09 0.38 -35.55
C PHE A 16 -25.04 0.06 -37.06
N ASP A 17 -24.02 0.54 -37.78
CA ASP A 17 -23.90 0.38 -39.23
C ASP A 17 -23.67 -1.11 -39.63
N PRO A 18 -24.60 -1.75 -40.38
CA PRO A 18 -24.54 -3.17 -40.71
C PRO A 18 -23.46 -3.54 -41.74
N GLU A 19 -22.87 -2.57 -42.46
CA GLU A 19 -21.84 -2.81 -43.47
C GLU A 19 -20.44 -2.97 -42.85
N GLY A 20 -20.19 -2.37 -41.68
CA GLY A 20 -18.90 -2.31 -40.98
C GLY A 20 -18.76 -3.21 -39.75
N LYS A 21 -19.38 -4.40 -39.75
CA LYS A 21 -19.45 -5.34 -38.59
C LYS A 21 -18.17 -5.47 -37.73
N PRO A 22 -16.95 -5.67 -38.29
CA PRO A 22 -15.74 -5.78 -37.46
C PRO A 22 -15.34 -4.45 -36.80
N VAL A 23 -15.58 -3.32 -37.47
CA VAL A 23 -15.25 -1.98 -36.97
C VAL A 23 -16.19 -1.61 -35.83
N VAL A 24 -17.49 -1.86 -35.99
CA VAL A 24 -18.51 -1.66 -34.95
C VAL A 24 -18.23 -2.52 -33.71
N GLY A 25 -17.87 -3.80 -33.90
CA GLY A 25 -17.50 -4.68 -32.79
C GLY A 25 -16.27 -4.18 -32.02
N ALA A 26 -15.24 -3.70 -32.73
CA ALA A 26 -14.05 -3.12 -32.11
C ALA A 26 -14.35 -1.82 -31.33
N LEU A 27 -15.18 -0.94 -31.88
CA LEU A 27 -15.59 0.30 -31.22
C LEU A 27 -16.41 0.02 -29.96
N ASN A 28 -17.40 -0.88 -30.04
CA ASN A 28 -18.20 -1.30 -28.87
C ASN A 28 -17.33 -1.95 -27.79
N PHE A 29 -16.32 -2.73 -28.18
CA PHE A 29 -15.35 -3.28 -27.23
C PHE A 29 -14.55 -2.18 -26.51
N LEU A 30 -14.07 -1.17 -27.25
CA LEU A 30 -13.35 -0.03 -26.66
C LEU A 30 -14.25 0.81 -25.75
N THR A 31 -15.53 1.00 -26.11
CA THR A 31 -16.52 1.68 -25.27
C THR A 31 -16.81 0.91 -23.99
N LEU A 32 -16.88 -0.43 -24.04
CA LEU A 32 -17.01 -1.26 -22.84
C LEU A 32 -15.76 -1.19 -21.97
N LEU A 33 -14.57 -1.15 -22.58
CA LEU A 33 -13.30 -1.01 -21.86
C LEU A 33 -13.21 0.33 -21.12
N THR A 34 -13.64 1.44 -21.73
CA THR A 34 -13.67 2.74 -21.04
C THR A 34 -14.73 2.77 -19.94
N LEU A 35 -15.87 2.12 -20.13
CA LEU A 35 -16.92 1.98 -19.10
C LEU A 35 -16.42 1.20 -17.87
N PHE A 36 -15.63 0.15 -18.07
CA PHE A 36 -15.05 -0.67 -17.00
C PHE A 36 -13.74 -0.12 -16.39
N SER A 37 -13.21 0.99 -16.91
CA SER A 37 -11.94 1.58 -16.43
C SER A 37 -11.94 1.96 -14.94
N THR A 38 -13.11 2.16 -14.33
CA THR A 38 -13.27 2.48 -12.91
C THR A 38 -13.24 1.26 -11.98
N LEU A 39 -13.28 0.03 -12.50
CA LEU A 39 -13.22 -1.19 -11.69
C LEU A 39 -11.92 -1.30 -10.89
N ILE A 40 -10.81 -0.83 -11.47
CA ILE A 40 -9.52 -0.72 -10.78
C ILE A 40 -9.27 0.77 -10.55
N PRO A 41 -9.49 1.28 -9.32
CA PRO A 41 -9.25 2.68 -9.05
C PRO A 41 -7.77 3.00 -9.22
N ILE A 42 -7.48 4.00 -10.05
CA ILE A 42 -6.10 4.45 -10.34
C ILE A 42 -5.39 4.87 -9.03
N SER A 43 -6.15 5.35 -8.04
CA SER A 43 -5.63 5.77 -6.74
C SER A 43 -5.31 4.64 -5.76
N LEU A 44 -5.62 3.37 -6.07
CA LEU A 44 -5.42 2.23 -5.16
C LEU A 44 -3.97 2.19 -4.65
N TYR A 45 -3.02 2.22 -5.58
CA TYR A 45 -1.60 2.09 -5.29
C TYR A 45 -1.10 3.22 -4.39
N VAL A 46 -1.41 4.46 -4.77
CA VAL A 46 -1.02 5.65 -4.01
C VAL A 46 -1.65 5.64 -2.61
N THR A 47 -2.91 5.21 -2.50
CA THR A 47 -3.59 5.13 -1.20
C THR A 47 -2.90 4.13 -0.27
N VAL A 48 -2.51 2.95 -0.78
CA VAL A 48 -1.76 1.96 0.02
C VAL A 48 -0.40 2.51 0.46
N GLU A 49 0.36 3.15 -0.43
CA GLU A 49 1.64 3.76 -0.06
C GLU A 49 1.49 4.84 1.01
N VAL A 50 0.47 5.70 0.90
CA VAL A 50 0.18 6.74 1.90
C VAL A 50 -0.17 6.11 3.24
N ILE A 51 -0.99 5.06 3.28
CA ILE A 51 -1.31 4.35 4.53
C ILE A 51 -0.04 3.77 5.17
N LYS A 52 0.82 3.11 4.39
CA LYS A 52 2.10 2.56 4.87
C LYS A 52 2.98 3.65 5.47
N PHE A 53 3.09 4.79 4.79
CA PHE A 53 3.85 5.94 5.25
C PHE A 53 3.29 6.54 6.55
N VAL A 54 1.98 6.75 6.62
CA VAL A 54 1.31 7.31 7.82
C VAL A 54 1.47 6.38 9.02
N THR A 55 1.32 5.06 8.84
CA THR A 55 1.53 4.07 9.91
C THR A 55 2.97 4.10 10.42
N ALA A 56 3.98 4.07 9.53
CA ALA A 56 5.38 4.19 9.96
C ALA A 56 5.66 5.51 10.69
N GLY A 57 5.23 6.63 10.12
CA GLY A 57 5.57 7.97 10.60
C GLY A 57 4.81 8.41 11.85
N GLN A 58 3.51 8.14 11.93
CA GLN A 58 2.66 8.61 13.04
C GLN A 58 2.46 7.57 14.13
N LEU A 59 2.43 6.28 13.80
CA LEU A 59 2.17 5.24 14.80
C LEU A 59 3.49 4.72 15.37
N ILE A 60 4.36 4.13 14.54
CA ILE A 60 5.60 3.50 15.02
C ILE A 60 6.57 4.54 15.60
N ASN A 61 6.85 5.61 14.86
CA ASN A 61 7.88 6.57 15.27
C ASN A 61 7.49 7.47 16.44
N LYS A 62 6.19 7.65 16.71
CA LYS A 62 5.69 8.51 17.79
C LYS A 62 5.19 7.72 19.01
N ASP A 63 5.34 6.40 19.01
CA ASP A 63 4.93 5.58 20.13
C ASP A 63 5.88 5.78 21.32
N LEU A 64 5.34 6.33 22.41
CA LEU A 64 6.07 6.52 23.67
C LEU A 64 6.37 5.19 24.38
N GLY A 65 5.62 4.11 24.08
CA GLY A 65 5.87 2.78 24.62
C GLY A 65 7.13 2.12 24.07
N MET A 66 7.57 2.53 22.87
CA MET A 66 8.80 2.04 22.22
C MET A 66 9.96 3.04 22.29
N TYR A 67 9.85 4.05 23.15
CA TYR A 67 10.90 5.06 23.36
C TYR A 67 11.83 4.65 24.52
N HIS A 68 13.14 4.61 24.26
CA HIS A 68 14.13 4.26 25.27
C HIS A 68 14.72 5.52 25.91
N ALA A 69 14.27 5.81 27.14
CA ALA A 69 14.59 7.06 27.84
C ALA A 69 16.08 7.21 28.22
N GLN A 70 16.80 6.12 28.50
CA GLN A 70 18.20 6.22 28.96
C GLN A 70 19.16 6.66 27.84
N SER A 71 18.87 6.28 26.59
CA SER A 71 19.67 6.67 25.42
C SER A 71 19.00 7.74 24.55
N ASP A 72 17.82 8.25 24.94
CA ASP A 72 17.02 9.18 24.16
C ASP A 72 16.77 8.70 22.72
N THR A 73 16.49 7.41 22.55
CA THR A 73 16.29 6.80 21.23
C THR A 73 14.85 6.33 21.04
N PRO A 74 14.07 6.96 20.13
CA PRO A 74 12.75 6.44 19.73
C PRO A 74 12.88 5.27 18.77
N ALA A 75 11.81 4.46 18.66
CA ALA A 75 11.66 3.52 17.56
C ALA A 75 11.62 4.27 16.21
N LEU A 76 12.32 3.75 15.20
CA LEU A 76 12.39 4.38 13.88
C LEU A 76 12.16 3.36 12.77
N ALA A 77 11.02 3.46 12.11
CA ALA A 77 10.72 2.74 10.87
C ALA A 77 11.45 3.39 9.70
N ARG A 78 12.53 2.75 9.22
CA ARG A 78 13.33 3.21 8.08
C ARG A 78 12.74 2.82 6.72
N THR A 79 11.91 1.78 6.69
CA THR A 79 11.29 1.25 5.47
C THR A 79 9.80 1.03 5.73
N SER A 80 8.94 1.90 5.21
CA SER A 80 7.48 1.83 5.42
C SER A 80 6.81 0.65 4.69
N ASN A 81 7.46 0.09 3.67
CA ASN A 81 6.87 -0.96 2.85
C ASN A 81 6.72 -2.30 3.59
N LEU A 82 7.53 -2.51 4.64
CA LEU A 82 7.61 -3.75 5.41
C LEU A 82 6.71 -3.77 6.66
N ASN A 83 5.95 -2.70 6.89
CA ASN A 83 5.12 -2.55 8.09
C ASN A 83 4.10 -3.70 8.26
N GLU A 84 3.58 -4.23 7.16
CA GLU A 84 2.63 -5.35 7.16
C GLU A 84 3.32 -6.71 7.36
N GLU A 85 4.54 -6.86 6.84
CA GLU A 85 5.34 -8.08 7.01
C GLU A 85 5.71 -8.31 8.48
N LEU A 86 5.90 -7.23 9.25
CA LEU A 86 6.10 -7.28 10.70
C LEU A 86 4.96 -8.01 11.43
N GLY A 87 3.72 -7.93 10.93
CA GLY A 87 2.57 -8.64 11.48
C GLY A 87 2.51 -10.14 11.13
N GLN A 88 3.38 -10.61 10.24
CA GLN A 88 3.38 -11.97 9.70
C GLN A 88 4.64 -12.78 10.06
N ILE A 89 5.50 -12.24 10.94
CA ILE A 89 6.75 -12.88 11.35
C ILE A 89 6.45 -14.16 12.14
N GLN A 90 7.09 -15.28 11.75
CA GLN A 90 7.00 -16.57 12.46
C GLN A 90 8.29 -16.95 13.20
N TYR A 91 9.44 -16.45 12.74
CA TYR A 91 10.74 -16.78 13.29
C TYR A 91 11.51 -15.50 13.59
N ILE A 92 12.10 -15.43 14.78
CA ILE A 92 12.98 -14.33 15.19
C ILE A 92 14.38 -14.92 15.38
N PHE A 93 15.31 -14.46 14.55
CA PHE A 93 16.73 -14.76 14.73
C PHE A 93 17.35 -13.63 15.55
N SER A 94 17.78 -13.94 16.78
CA SER A 94 18.38 -12.96 17.69
C SER A 94 19.88 -13.18 17.81
N ASP A 95 20.65 -12.10 17.75
CA ASP A 95 22.05 -12.13 18.14
C ASP A 95 22.19 -12.16 19.67
N LYS A 96 23.29 -12.72 20.19
CA LYS A 96 23.51 -12.84 21.63
C LYS A 96 24.06 -11.56 22.23
N THR A 97 25.16 -11.05 21.69
CA THR A 97 25.92 -9.95 22.30
C THR A 97 25.35 -8.61 21.84
N GLY A 98 25.03 -7.72 22.78
CA GLY A 98 24.47 -6.40 22.47
C GLY A 98 22.98 -6.40 22.10
N THR A 99 22.36 -7.58 21.92
CA THR A 99 20.89 -7.71 21.85
C THR A 99 20.34 -8.40 23.10
N LEU A 100 20.77 -9.62 23.42
CA LEU A 100 20.31 -10.33 24.61
C LEU A 100 21.09 -9.98 25.88
N THR A 101 22.38 -9.63 25.74
CA THR A 101 23.25 -9.30 26.87
C THR A 101 23.72 -7.85 26.81
N CYS A 102 23.74 -7.17 27.96
CA CYS A 102 24.22 -5.79 28.10
C CYS A 102 25.76 -5.68 28.17
N ASN A 103 26.49 -6.73 27.76
CA ASN A 103 27.96 -6.83 27.86
C ASN A 103 28.52 -6.41 29.23
N LEU A 104 27.80 -6.77 30.30
CA LEU A 104 28.16 -6.49 31.68
C LEU A 104 28.11 -7.79 32.47
N MET A 105 29.19 -8.10 33.19
CA MET A 105 29.37 -9.36 33.91
C MET A 105 29.36 -9.08 35.42
N GLU A 106 28.35 -9.61 36.11
CA GLU A 106 28.22 -9.49 37.57
C GLU A 106 28.49 -10.84 38.24
N PHE A 107 29.27 -10.80 39.32
CA PHE A 107 29.52 -11.97 40.14
C PHE A 107 28.32 -12.24 41.05
N MET A 108 27.55 -13.29 40.77
CA MET A 108 26.30 -13.55 41.50
C MET A 108 26.50 -14.45 42.73
N LYS A 109 27.23 -15.56 42.62
CA LYS A 109 27.35 -16.56 43.69
C LYS A 109 28.70 -17.27 43.64
N CYS A 110 29.27 -17.55 44.81
CA CYS A 110 30.40 -18.46 45.01
C CYS A 110 29.98 -19.54 46.00
N SER A 111 30.41 -20.79 45.79
CA SER A 111 30.35 -21.83 46.81
C SER A 111 31.78 -22.24 47.16
N ILE A 112 32.14 -22.16 48.44
CA ILE A 112 33.46 -22.54 48.96
C ILE A 112 33.22 -23.60 50.03
N ALA A 113 33.98 -24.71 49.95
CA ALA A 113 33.88 -25.87 50.82
C ALA A 113 34.58 -25.65 52.17
#